data_AF-A0A098YAC6-F1
#
_entry.id   AF-A0A098YAC6-F1
#
_cell.length_a   1.000
_cell.length_b   1.000
_cell.length_c   1.000
_cell.angle_alpha   90.00
_cell.angle_beta   90.00
_cell.angle_gamma   90.00
#
_symmetry.space_group_name_H-M   'P 1'
#
loop_
_entity.id
_entity.type
_entity.pdbx_description
1 polymer ?
#
loop_
_entity_poly.entity_id
_entity_poly.type
_entity_poly.pdbx_seq_one_letter_code
_entity_poly.pdbx_strand_id
1 'polypeptide(L)'
;MRLSSVVGDTRRRPIATDHARCSEAHLDCPCAGDAAVHARHAGEPRPGAEGMVDCPECGEPSSLVRIATWGHCRVCRTADSRATQPLRW
;
A
#
# COMPACT_ATOMS: atom_id res chain seq x y z
N MET A 1 -32.47 -23.11 37.24
CA MET A 1 -32.28 -22.38 35.97
C MET A 1 -30.89 -21.77 35.98
N ARG A 2 -29.95 -22.33 35.22
CA ARG A 2 -28.54 -21.88 35.20
C ARG A 2 -28.37 -20.82 34.11
N LEU A 3 -28.01 -19.59 34.50
CA LEU A 3 -27.61 -18.53 33.59
C LEU A 3 -26.12 -18.70 33.29
N SER A 4 -25.79 -19.16 32.09
CA SER A 4 -24.41 -19.20 31.60
C SER A 4 -24.03 -17.83 31.08
N SER A 5 -23.15 -17.14 31.82
CA SER A 5 -22.50 -15.90 31.38
C SER A 5 -21.61 -16.18 30.16
N VAL A 6 -22.00 -15.68 28.99
CA VAL A 6 -21.11 -15.59 27.83
C VAL A 6 -20.15 -14.43 28.12
N VAL A 7 -18.96 -14.77 28.57
CA VAL A 7 -17.81 -13.86 28.53
C VAL A 7 -17.50 -13.64 27.04
N GLY A 8 -17.85 -12.47 26.53
CA GLY A 8 -17.48 -12.06 25.18
C GLY A 8 -15.97 -11.97 25.08
N ASP A 9 -15.38 -12.86 24.27
CA ASP A 9 -13.97 -12.86 23.94
C ASP A 9 -13.59 -11.52 23.29
N THR A 10 -12.81 -10.72 24.00
CA THR A 10 -12.33 -9.39 23.55
C THR A 10 -11.26 -9.47 22.46
N ARG A 11 -10.83 -10.66 22.01
CA ARG A 11 -9.81 -10.81 20.96
C ARG A 11 -10.41 -10.84 19.57
N ARG A 12 -11.73 -11.01 19.43
CA ARG A 12 -12.41 -10.88 18.14
C ARG A 12 -12.79 -9.43 17.88
N ARG A 13 -11.78 -8.59 17.64
CA ARG A 13 -12.02 -7.27 17.04
C ARG A 13 -12.76 -7.51 15.70
N PRO A 14 -13.92 -6.89 15.46
CA PRO A 14 -14.51 -6.91 14.13
C PRO A 14 -13.46 -6.33 13.18
N ILE A 15 -13.19 -7.02 12.08
CA ILE A 15 -12.40 -6.48 10.97
C ILE A 15 -13.19 -5.25 10.55
N ALA A 16 -12.71 -4.06 10.93
CA ALA A 16 -13.37 -2.82 10.57
C ALA A 16 -13.33 -2.71 9.05
N THR A 17 -14.43 -3.06 8.40
CA THR A 17 -14.69 -2.74 6.99
C THR A 17 -15.02 -1.25 6.89
N ASP A 18 -14.11 -0.39 7.35
CA ASP A 18 -14.16 1.04 7.11
C ASP A 18 -13.26 1.34 5.92
N HIS A 19 -13.63 0.74 4.78
CA HIS A 19 -12.96 0.94 3.51
C HIS A 19 -13.41 2.27 2.92
N ALA A 20 -12.43 3.13 2.63
CA ALA A 20 -12.52 4.37 1.84
C ALA A 20 -13.33 5.51 2.46
N ARG A 21 -12.72 6.31 3.35
CA ARG A 21 -13.39 7.47 3.95
C ARG A 21 -13.26 8.79 3.18
N CYS A 22 -12.62 8.80 2.01
CA CYS A 22 -12.52 9.98 1.18
C CYS A 22 -13.15 9.64 -0.18
N SER A 23 -14.33 10.21 -0.48
CA SER A 23 -15.15 9.90 -1.66
C SER A 23 -14.45 10.17 -3.01
N GLU A 24 -13.42 11.02 -2.99
CA GLU A 24 -12.61 11.40 -4.16
C GLU A 24 -11.15 10.92 -4.06
N ALA A 25 -10.77 10.22 -3.00
CA ALA A 25 -9.39 9.80 -2.78
C ALA A 25 -9.21 8.31 -3.01
N HIS A 26 -8.16 7.96 -3.75
CA HIS A 26 -7.70 6.57 -3.90
C HIS A 26 -7.54 5.90 -2.52
N LEU A 27 -7.73 4.57 -2.50
CA LEU A 27 -7.77 3.73 -1.28
C LEU A 27 -6.55 3.88 -0.34
N ASP A 28 -5.46 4.48 -0.81
CA ASP A 28 -4.25 4.79 -0.03
C ASP A 28 -4.21 6.21 0.55
N CYS A 29 -5.34 6.93 0.60
CA CYS A 29 -5.36 8.27 1.17
C CYS A 29 -5.10 8.22 2.69
N PRO A 30 -4.04 8.88 3.21
CA PRO A 30 -3.73 8.86 4.63
C PRO A 30 -4.72 9.69 5.47
N CYS A 31 -5.75 10.28 4.83
CA CYS A 31 -6.76 11.13 5.47
C CYS A 31 -7.52 10.41 6.58
N ALA A 32 -7.70 9.08 6.50
CA ALA A 32 -8.58 8.32 7.41
C ALA A 32 -10.01 8.93 7.57
N GLY A 33 -10.46 9.74 6.61
CA GLY A 33 -11.74 10.46 6.64
C GLY A 33 -11.70 11.88 7.23
N ASP A 34 -10.54 12.37 7.65
CA ASP A 34 -10.38 13.74 8.11
C ASP A 34 -10.26 14.71 6.92
N ALA A 35 -11.22 15.64 6.80
CA ALA A 35 -11.29 16.60 5.72
C ALA A 35 -10.18 17.66 5.76
N ALA A 36 -9.69 18.05 6.94
CA ALA A 36 -8.62 19.01 7.08
C ALA A 36 -7.27 18.39 6.69
N VAL A 37 -7.04 17.13 7.07
CA VAL A 37 -5.88 16.35 6.61
C VAL A 37 -5.96 16.09 5.11
N HIS A 38 -7.15 15.74 4.60
CA HIS A 38 -7.38 15.53 3.17
C HIS A 38 -7.05 16.79 2.35
N ALA A 39 -7.58 17.95 2.74
CA ALA A 39 -7.32 19.21 2.05
C ALA A 39 -5.83 19.60 2.06
N ARG A 40 -5.10 19.29 3.14
CA ARG A 40 -3.66 19.53 3.25
C ARG A 40 -2.83 18.65 2.31
N HIS A 41 -3.25 17.40 2.10
CA HIS A 41 -2.55 16.48 1.20
C HIS A 41 -3.05 16.50 -0.25
N ALA A 42 -4.24 17.07 -0.52
CA ALA A 42 -4.77 17.23 -1.87
C ALA A 42 -3.89 18.13 -2.76
N GLY A 43 -3.15 19.05 -2.14
CA GLY A 43 -2.18 19.91 -2.82
C GLY A 43 -0.73 19.43 -2.74
N GLU A 44 -0.44 18.32 -2.06
CA GLU A 44 0.91 17.81 -1.94
C GLU A 44 1.27 17.08 -3.25
N PRO A 45 2.24 17.57 -4.04
CA PRO A 45 2.63 16.90 -5.26
C PRO A 45 3.09 15.50 -4.88
N ARG A 46 2.33 14.50 -5.33
CA ARG A 46 2.72 13.10 -5.20
C ARG A 46 4.15 13.00 -5.76
N PRO A 47 5.15 12.53 -5.00
CA PRO A 47 6.48 12.29 -5.54
C PRO A 47 6.37 11.13 -6.52
N GLY A 48 6.03 11.41 -7.78
CA GLY A 48 5.46 10.37 -8.64
C GLY A 48 5.54 10.55 -10.14
N ALA A 49 6.00 11.69 -10.67
CA ALA A 49 6.06 11.86 -12.12
C ALA A 49 7.33 12.55 -12.64
N GLU A 50 8.19 13.06 -11.76
CA GLU A 50 9.41 13.74 -12.18
C GLU A 50 10.52 12.70 -12.36
N GLY A 51 10.55 12.10 -13.56
CA GLY A 51 11.56 11.14 -13.97
C GLY A 51 11.07 9.70 -13.95
N MET A 52 10.30 9.33 -14.96
CA MET A 52 10.26 7.93 -15.39
C MET A 52 11.44 7.69 -16.34
N VAL A 53 12.10 6.55 -16.13
CA VAL A 53 13.13 6.03 -17.04
C VAL A 53 12.85 4.56 -17.29
N ASP A 54 13.33 4.06 -18.41
CA ASP A 54 13.21 2.65 -18.74
C ASP A 54 14.12 1.81 -17.83
N CYS A 55 13.57 0.69 -17.35
CA CYS A 55 14.33 -0.26 -16.57
C CYS A 55 15.42 -0.93 -17.44
N PRO A 56 16.68 -0.98 -17.00
CA PRO A 56 17.75 -1.60 -17.81
C PRO A 56 17.53 -3.09 -18.06
N GLU A 57 16.84 -3.79 -17.17
CA GLU A 57 16.59 -5.23 -17.28
C GLU A 57 15.46 -5.62 -18.23
N CYS A 58 14.36 -4.84 -18.25
CA CYS A 58 13.14 -5.24 -18.95
C CYS A 58 12.55 -4.16 -19.87
N GLY A 59 13.13 -2.96 -19.89
CA GLY A 59 12.65 -1.83 -20.71
C GLY A 59 11.35 -1.17 -20.22
N GLU A 60 10.76 -1.64 -19.12
CA GLU A 60 9.50 -1.06 -18.61
C GLU A 60 9.74 0.27 -17.90
N PRO A 61 8.81 1.23 -18.01
CA PRO A 61 8.92 2.53 -17.35
C PRO A 61 8.90 2.36 -15.83
N SER A 62 9.92 2.92 -15.17
CA SER A 62 10.08 2.90 -13.72
C SER A 62 10.51 4.28 -13.21
N SER A 63 10.22 4.58 -11.95
CA SER A 63 10.68 5.84 -11.37
C SER A 63 12.21 5.87 -11.22
N LEU A 64 12.82 7.02 -11.49
CA LEU A 64 14.24 7.29 -11.29
C LEU A 64 14.69 6.88 -9.89
N VAL A 65 13.92 7.25 -8.85
CA VAL A 65 14.22 6.90 -7.46
C VAL A 65 14.33 5.39 -7.28
N ARG A 66 13.45 4.61 -7.92
CA ARG A 66 13.47 3.14 -7.78
C ARG A 66 14.68 2.55 -8.49
N ILE A 67 15.00 3.03 -9.70
CA ILE A 67 16.21 2.60 -10.43
C ILE A 67 17.48 3.00 -9.66
N ALA A 68 17.56 4.21 -9.12
CA ALA A 68 18.71 4.66 -8.33
C ALA A 68 18.88 3.88 -7.00
N THR A 69 17.78 3.46 -6.38
CA THR A 69 17.80 2.74 -5.10
C THR A 69 18.10 1.25 -5.25
N TRP A 70 17.53 0.60 -6.28
CA TRP A 70 17.56 -0.86 -6.43
C TRP A 70 18.24 -1.36 -7.71
N GLY A 71 18.60 -0.47 -8.64
CA GLY A 71 19.16 -0.81 -9.95
C GLY A 71 18.13 -1.30 -10.99
N HIS A 72 16.94 -1.73 -10.57
CA HIS A 72 15.91 -2.28 -11.46
C HIS A 72 14.49 -1.95 -11.01
N CYS A 73 13.50 -2.18 -11.87
CA CYS A 73 12.10 -1.90 -11.59
C CYS A 73 11.50 -2.86 -10.54
N ARG A 74 10.26 -2.58 -10.12
CA ARG A 74 9.54 -3.39 -9.11
C ARG A 74 9.27 -4.80 -9.61
N VAL A 75 8.99 -4.95 -10.91
CA VAL A 75 8.68 -6.24 -11.53
C VAL A 75 9.92 -7.14 -11.50
N CYS A 76 11.05 -6.66 -12.02
CA CYS A 76 12.33 -7.36 -11.96
C CYS A 76 12.72 -7.70 -10.52
N ARG A 77 12.53 -6.78 -9.56
CA ARG A 77 12.77 -7.06 -8.15
C ARG A 77 11.93 -8.24 -7.63
N THR A 78 10.65 -8.27 -8.00
CA THR A 78 9.74 -9.32 -7.55
C THR A 78 10.10 -10.66 -8.18
N ALA A 79 10.53 -10.66 -9.45
CA ALA A 79 11.03 -11.84 -10.14
C ALA A 79 12.30 -12.38 -9.46
N ASP A 80 13.29 -11.52 -9.19
CA ASP A 80 14.51 -11.88 -8.47
C ASP A 80 14.24 -12.43 -7.07
N SER A 81 13.35 -11.78 -6.32
CA SER A 81 12.97 -12.23 -4.98
C SER A 81 12.31 -13.62 -5.01
N ARG A 82 11.48 -13.91 -6.02
CA ARG A 82 10.86 -15.22 -6.21
C ARG A 82 11.83 -16.30 -6.65
N ALA A 83 12.87 -15.93 -7.42
CA ALA A 83 13.95 -16.85 -7.80
C ALA A 83 14.83 -17.20 -6.59
N THR A 84 15.13 -16.22 -5.73
CA THR A 84 15.96 -16.40 -4.54
C THR A 84 15.22 -17.08 -3.39
N GLN A 85 13.96 -16.71 -3.16
CA GLN A 85 13.11 -17.28 -2.11
C GLN A 85 11.82 -17.81 -2.73
N PRO A 86 11.88 -19.01 -3.36
CA PRO A 86 10.68 -19.62 -3.91
C PRO A 86 9.69 -19.89 -2.77
N LEU A 87 8.43 -19.50 -2.98
CA LEU A 87 7.35 -19.78 -2.05
C LEU A 87 7.24 -21.31 -1.89
N ARG A 88 7.67 -21.82 -0.74
CA ARG A 88 7.53 -23.24 -0.39
C ARG A 88 6.13 -23.42 0.18
N TRP A 89 5.32 -24.22 -0.51
CA TRP A 89 4.01 -24.69 -0.06
C TRP A 89 4.16 -26.06 0.59
#